data_AF-A0A1H8YN84-F1
#
_entry.id   AF-A0A1H8YN84-F1
#
_cell.length_a   1.000
_cell.length_b   1.000
_cell.length_c   1.000
_cell.angle_alpha   90.00
_cell.angle_beta   90.00
_cell.angle_gamma   90.00
#
_symmetry.space_group_name_H-M   'P 1'
#
loop_
_entity.id
_entity.type
_entity.pdbx_description
1 polymer ?
#
loop_
_entity_poly.entity_id
_entity_poly.type
_entity_poly.pdbx_seq_one_letter_code
_entity_poly.pdbx_strand_id
1 'polypeptide(L)'
;MSTSANSRNHNARPGYQLHDAIDLLGWEDQSIWGWDEGTSSFFAQLWRNGSSSEAPEIWLTGARKPYPWPGCIALDIVELIEADPLAVVQALGIADPEPALRSEDDIARHADQLTSLNDRSEYIGGQLAALTWTRGQSELTLSTRAPWDQGRPSAARADAEHHLITGRVYLGGDPVHGGSFFNGADEALWWTLGR
;
A
#
# COMPACT_ATOMS: atom_id res chain seq x y z
N MET A 1 10.89 0.66 -23.52
CA MET A 1 9.66 0.51 -22.70
C MET A 1 9.46 1.82 -21.98
N SER A 2 8.40 2.55 -22.29
CA SER A 2 8.10 3.84 -21.65
C SER A 2 7.40 3.53 -20.33
N THR A 3 8.07 3.73 -19.19
CA THR A 3 7.40 3.72 -17.89
C THR A 3 6.34 4.82 -17.90
N SER A 4 5.10 4.48 -17.54
CA SER A 4 4.06 5.49 -17.34
C SER A 4 4.51 6.45 -16.23
N ALA A 5 4.08 7.71 -16.26
CA ALA A 5 4.37 8.67 -15.18
C ALA A 5 3.97 8.13 -13.79
N ASN A 6 2.96 7.23 -13.77
CA ASN A 6 2.38 6.60 -12.58
C ASN A 6 3.21 5.42 -12.02
N SER A 7 4.31 5.04 -12.68
CA SER A 7 5.17 3.90 -12.28
C SER A 7 6.66 4.26 -12.29
N ARG A 8 6.99 5.57 -12.30
CA ARG A 8 8.38 6.05 -12.39
C ARG A 8 9.28 5.58 -11.24
N ASN A 9 8.69 5.28 -10.09
CA ASN A 9 9.34 4.83 -8.87
C ASN A 9 8.97 3.39 -8.48
N HIS A 10 8.44 2.59 -9.41
CA HIS A 10 8.00 1.22 -9.15
C HIS A 10 9.08 0.34 -8.49
N ASN A 11 10.35 0.58 -8.84
CA ASN A 11 11.50 -0.16 -8.30
C ASN A 11 12.10 0.46 -7.02
N ALA A 12 11.46 1.48 -6.44
CA ALA A 12 11.93 2.14 -5.23
C ALA A 12 11.98 1.14 -4.06
N ARG A 13 13.11 1.13 -3.35
CA ARG A 13 13.42 0.19 -2.28
C ARG A 13 14.33 0.87 -1.24
N PRO A 14 14.45 0.32 -0.02
CA PRO A 14 15.31 0.94 1.00
C PRO A 14 16.73 1.18 0.46
N GLY A 15 17.29 2.36 0.76
CA GLY A 15 18.63 2.76 0.33
C GLY A 15 18.73 3.24 -1.13
N TYR A 16 17.62 3.33 -1.86
CA TYR A 16 17.62 3.92 -3.20
C TYR A 16 17.52 5.44 -3.10
N GLN A 17 18.53 6.17 -3.58
CA GLN A 17 18.50 7.63 -3.58
C GLN A 17 17.34 8.10 -4.46
N LEU A 18 16.31 8.62 -3.80
CA LEU A 18 15.05 9.02 -4.40
C LEU A 18 14.68 10.38 -3.84
N HIS A 19 14.33 11.29 -4.74
CA HIS A 19 13.74 12.57 -4.40
C HIS A 19 12.87 12.98 -5.58
N ASP A 20 11.55 12.95 -5.40
CA ASP A 20 10.61 13.08 -6.50
C ASP A 20 9.34 13.81 -6.08
N ALA A 21 8.63 14.37 -7.07
CA ALA A 21 7.34 15.01 -6.87
C ALA A 21 6.26 13.97 -6.50
N ILE A 22 5.23 14.41 -5.80
CA ILE A 22 4.01 13.64 -5.54
C ILE A 22 2.91 14.18 -6.46
N ASP A 23 2.45 13.37 -7.42
CA ASP A 23 1.43 13.79 -8.39
C ASP A 23 0.00 13.53 -7.85
N LEU A 24 -0.30 14.01 -6.65
CA LEU A 24 -1.57 13.77 -5.97
C LEU A 24 -2.48 15.00 -6.05
N LEU A 25 -3.66 14.84 -6.63
CA LEU A 25 -4.62 15.94 -6.83
C LEU A 25 -4.91 16.72 -5.54
N GLY A 26 -4.74 18.04 -5.60
CA GLY A 26 -4.86 18.96 -4.47
C GLY A 26 -3.58 19.13 -3.64
N TRP A 27 -2.50 18.44 -3.99
CA TRP A 27 -1.21 18.44 -3.30
C TRP A 27 -0.01 18.51 -4.27
N GLU A 28 -0.22 18.46 -5.57
CA GLU A 28 0.82 18.25 -6.59
C GLU A 28 1.75 19.45 -6.86
N ASP A 29 1.43 20.66 -6.38
CA ASP A 29 2.17 21.88 -6.75
C ASP A 29 3.64 21.87 -6.29
N GLN A 30 3.88 21.40 -5.07
CA GLN A 30 5.21 21.43 -4.43
C GLN A 30 5.50 20.24 -3.51
N SER A 31 4.58 19.28 -3.42
CA SER A 31 4.77 18.11 -2.56
C SER A 31 5.83 17.17 -3.10
N ILE A 32 6.64 16.64 -2.20
CA ILE A 32 7.79 15.79 -2.52
C ILE A 32 7.86 14.59 -1.59
N TRP A 33 8.49 13.53 -2.08
CA TRP A 33 8.82 12.36 -1.29
C TRP A 33 10.16 11.79 -1.72
N GLY A 34 10.74 10.91 -0.90
CA GLY A 34 12.02 10.34 -1.22
C GLY A 34 12.60 9.47 -0.13
N TRP A 35 13.89 9.17 -0.27
CA TRP A 35 14.69 8.46 0.71
C TRP A 35 15.65 9.44 1.41
N ASP A 36 15.62 9.46 2.73
CA ASP A 36 16.58 10.19 3.54
C ASP A 36 17.63 9.21 4.10
N GLU A 37 18.88 9.36 3.64
CA GLU A 37 20.00 8.55 4.11
C GLU A 37 20.31 8.77 5.60
N GLY A 38 20.10 9.99 6.11
CA GLY A 38 20.40 10.35 7.49
C GLY A 38 19.54 9.60 8.51
N THR A 39 18.26 9.40 8.19
CA THR A 39 17.33 8.61 9.00
C THR A 39 17.13 7.18 8.48
N SER A 40 17.74 6.82 7.34
CA SER A 40 17.55 5.54 6.66
C SER A 40 16.06 5.19 6.52
N SER A 41 15.27 6.17 6.08
CA SER A 41 13.81 6.06 5.96
C SER A 41 13.32 6.82 4.74
N PHE A 42 12.19 6.39 4.19
CA PHE A 42 11.42 7.22 3.30
C PHE A 42 10.85 8.44 4.04
N PHE A 43 10.64 9.52 3.31
CA PHE A 43 9.98 10.73 3.80
C PHE A 43 8.95 11.22 2.80
N ALA A 44 8.00 12.03 3.27
CA ALA A 44 7.11 12.82 2.43
C ALA A 44 6.84 14.17 3.07
N GLN A 45 6.77 15.20 2.25
CA GLN A 45 6.37 16.54 2.64
C GLN A 45 5.24 16.97 1.70
N LEU A 46 4.05 17.18 2.26
CA LEU A 46 2.88 17.51 1.48
C LEU A 46 2.43 18.92 1.80
N TRP A 47 2.24 19.70 0.72
CA TRP A 47 1.62 21.00 0.77
C TRP A 47 0.29 21.00 0.06
N ARG A 48 -0.74 21.60 0.66
CA ARG A 48 -2.00 21.84 -0.04
C ARG A 48 -1.76 22.81 -1.20
N ASN A 49 -2.33 22.54 -2.37
CA ASN A 49 -2.20 23.45 -3.51
C ASN A 49 -2.65 24.87 -3.15
N GLY A 50 -1.89 25.85 -3.61
CA GLY A 50 -2.08 27.26 -3.26
C GLY A 50 -1.64 27.66 -1.84
N SER A 51 -1.09 26.75 -1.04
CA SER A 51 -0.48 27.10 0.25
C SER A 51 0.75 27.97 0.04
N SER A 52 0.82 29.10 0.76
CA SER A 52 1.99 29.98 0.81
C SER A 52 2.87 29.71 2.03
N SER A 53 2.64 28.59 2.73
CA SER A 53 3.39 28.22 3.92
C SER A 53 4.77 27.69 3.55
N GLU A 54 5.81 28.17 4.23
CA GLU A 54 7.17 27.62 4.14
C GLU A 54 7.27 26.20 4.72
N ALA A 55 6.35 25.84 5.62
CA ALA A 55 6.30 24.51 6.23
C ALA A 55 5.19 23.66 5.59
N PRO A 56 5.42 22.36 5.35
CA PRO A 56 4.39 21.46 4.83
C PRO A 56 3.28 21.26 5.86
N GLU A 57 2.04 21.11 5.40
CA GLU A 57 0.94 20.73 6.30
C GLU A 57 1.13 19.30 6.85
N ILE A 58 1.73 18.40 6.06
CA ILE A 58 2.06 17.04 6.48
C ILE A 58 3.54 16.78 6.23
N TRP A 59 4.26 16.39 7.28
CA TRP A 59 5.65 15.97 7.21
C TRP A 59 5.83 14.58 7.82
N LEU A 60 6.02 13.59 6.94
CA LEU A 60 6.38 12.23 7.29
C LEU A 60 7.91 12.10 7.24
N THR A 61 8.52 11.78 8.37
CA THR A 61 9.99 11.70 8.49
C THR A 61 10.43 10.58 9.43
N GLY A 62 11.52 9.91 9.04
CA GLY A 62 12.22 8.91 9.84
C GLY A 62 12.65 9.40 11.23
N ALA A 63 12.77 10.71 11.43
CA ALA A 63 13.14 11.29 12.72
C ALA A 63 12.06 11.11 13.81
N ARG A 64 10.79 10.90 13.43
CA ARG A 64 9.67 10.66 14.37
C ARG A 64 9.31 9.19 14.49
N LYS A 65 9.19 8.51 13.34
CA LYS A 65 9.00 7.06 13.24
C LYS A 65 9.66 6.57 11.96
N PRO A 66 10.24 5.35 11.93
CA PRO A 66 10.88 4.83 10.74
C PRO A 66 9.86 4.52 9.64
N TYR A 67 10.22 4.82 8.39
CA TYR A 67 9.47 4.43 7.18
C TYR A 67 10.40 3.61 6.29
N PRO A 68 10.61 2.32 6.59
CA PRO A 68 11.61 1.53 5.87
C PRO A 68 11.20 1.25 4.41
N TRP A 69 9.90 1.28 4.09
CA TRP A 69 9.40 0.98 2.74
C TRP A 69 8.47 2.07 2.19
N PRO A 70 8.38 2.24 0.85
CA PRO A 70 7.47 3.22 0.23
C PRO A 70 6.01 3.01 0.64
N GLY A 71 5.61 1.76 0.83
CA GLY A 71 4.27 1.40 1.30
C GLY A 71 3.90 2.03 2.64
N CYS A 72 4.88 2.29 3.52
CA CYS A 72 4.64 2.99 4.79
C CYS A 72 4.24 4.46 4.56
N ILE A 73 4.86 5.13 3.59
CA ILE A 73 4.51 6.51 3.22
C ILE A 73 3.13 6.54 2.55
N ALA A 74 2.87 5.62 1.62
CA ALA A 74 1.57 5.52 0.94
C ALA A 74 0.43 5.32 1.95
N LEU A 75 0.61 4.40 2.90
CA LEU A 75 -0.37 4.12 3.95
C LEU A 75 -0.65 5.36 4.81
N ASP A 76 0.39 6.01 5.34
CA ASP A 76 0.22 7.19 6.19
C ASP A 76 -0.45 8.35 5.45
N ILE A 77 -0.12 8.56 4.17
CA ILE A 77 -0.81 9.57 3.35
C ILE A 77 -2.29 9.21 3.24
N VAL A 78 -2.64 7.97 2.89
CA VAL A 78 -4.03 7.51 2.80
C VAL A 78 -4.79 7.75 4.11
N GLU A 79 -4.19 7.41 5.25
CA GLU A 79 -4.82 7.58 6.56
C GLU A 79 -4.98 9.05 6.98
N LEU A 80 -4.00 9.91 6.68
CA LEU A 80 -3.99 11.30 7.14
C LEU A 80 -4.93 12.22 6.35
N ILE A 81 -5.13 11.94 5.07
CA ILE A 81 -5.95 12.79 4.18
C ILE A 81 -7.15 12.06 3.58
N GLU A 82 -7.42 10.83 4.03
CA GLU A 82 -8.54 9.98 3.59
C GLU A 82 -8.60 9.84 2.06
N ALA A 83 -7.43 9.79 1.43
CA ALA A 83 -7.30 9.69 -0.02
C ALA A 83 -7.52 8.26 -0.53
N ASP A 84 -7.90 8.13 -1.80
CA ASP A 84 -8.00 6.83 -2.44
C ASP A 84 -6.62 6.14 -2.53
N PRO A 85 -6.47 4.90 -2.02
CA PRO A 85 -5.20 4.17 -2.08
C PRO A 85 -4.56 4.06 -3.47
N LEU A 86 -5.36 3.84 -4.52
CA LEU A 86 -4.82 3.73 -5.87
C LEU A 86 -4.28 5.08 -6.34
N ALA A 87 -4.99 6.18 -6.07
CA ALA A 87 -4.52 7.52 -6.38
C ALA A 87 -3.18 7.84 -5.68
N VAL A 88 -3.03 7.49 -4.40
CA VAL A 88 -1.77 7.74 -3.66
C VAL A 88 -0.62 6.90 -4.21
N VAL A 89 -0.84 5.61 -4.45
CA VAL A 89 0.18 4.70 -5.00
C VAL A 89 0.63 5.13 -6.41
N GLN A 90 -0.29 5.61 -7.25
CA GLN A 90 0.03 6.19 -8.55
C GLN A 90 0.75 7.53 -8.44
N ALA A 91 0.34 8.40 -7.52
CA ALA A 91 0.94 9.72 -7.30
C ALA A 91 2.40 9.63 -6.83
N LEU A 92 2.73 8.63 -6.00
CA LEU A 92 4.10 8.32 -5.62
C LEU A 92 4.88 7.66 -6.78
N GLY A 93 4.18 7.16 -7.80
CA GLY A 93 4.78 6.48 -8.92
C GLY A 93 5.25 5.06 -8.60
N ILE A 94 4.73 4.43 -7.52
CA ILE A 94 5.18 3.11 -7.07
C ILE A 94 4.33 1.96 -7.61
N ALA A 95 3.19 2.27 -8.25
CA ALA A 95 2.28 1.29 -8.85
C ALA A 95 3.00 0.37 -9.85
N ASP A 96 2.64 -0.91 -9.87
CA ASP A 96 2.99 -1.79 -10.98
C ASP A 96 2.42 -1.22 -12.29
N PRO A 97 3.24 -1.06 -13.36
CA PRO A 97 2.76 -0.61 -14.65
C PRO A 97 1.78 -1.59 -15.32
N GLU A 98 1.84 -2.88 -15.02
CA GLU A 98 1.04 -3.92 -15.66
C GLU A 98 0.48 -4.92 -14.63
N PRO A 99 -0.32 -4.48 -13.64
CA PRO A 99 -0.81 -5.35 -12.59
C PRO A 99 -1.79 -6.37 -13.17
N ALA A 100 -1.65 -7.62 -12.78
CA ALA A 100 -2.53 -8.71 -13.18
C ALA A 100 -3.05 -9.46 -11.95
N LEU A 101 -4.29 -9.96 -12.03
CA LEU A 101 -4.83 -10.86 -11.01
C LEU A 101 -4.84 -12.29 -11.55
N ARG A 102 -4.53 -13.26 -10.68
CA ARG A 102 -4.83 -14.67 -10.91
C ARG A 102 -6.35 -14.86 -11.10
N SER A 103 -6.71 -15.96 -11.75
CA SER A 103 -8.12 -16.25 -12.05
C SER A 103 -8.94 -16.43 -10.77
N GLU A 104 -10.26 -16.22 -10.85
CA GLU A 104 -11.14 -16.41 -9.70
C GLU A 104 -11.09 -17.85 -9.17
N ASP A 105 -11.04 -18.83 -10.08
CA ASP A 105 -10.95 -20.25 -9.74
C ASP A 105 -9.65 -20.57 -8.99
N ASP A 106 -8.54 -19.94 -9.37
CA ASP A 106 -7.27 -20.13 -8.67
C ASP A 106 -7.31 -19.55 -7.27
N ILE A 107 -7.82 -18.31 -7.14
CA ILE A 107 -7.95 -17.63 -5.84
C ILE A 107 -8.89 -18.42 -4.91
N ALA A 108 -10.03 -18.89 -5.42
CA ALA A 108 -10.99 -19.68 -4.65
C ALA A 108 -10.37 -21.01 -4.19
N ARG A 109 -9.70 -21.74 -5.09
CA ARG A 109 -9.04 -23.01 -4.77
C ARG A 109 -7.96 -22.84 -3.71
N HIS A 110 -7.22 -21.73 -3.75
CA HIS A 110 -6.20 -21.45 -2.76
C HIS A 110 -6.81 -21.15 -1.38
N ALA A 111 -7.91 -20.39 -1.34
CA ALA A 111 -8.66 -20.15 -0.10
C ALA A 111 -9.22 -21.46 0.50
N ASP A 112 -9.73 -22.37 -0.34
CA ASP A 112 -10.23 -23.68 0.10
C ASP A 112 -9.12 -24.54 0.70
N GLN A 113 -7.94 -24.54 0.07
CA GLN A 113 -6.75 -25.24 0.59
C GLN A 113 -6.35 -24.72 1.97
N LEU A 114 -6.25 -23.40 2.14
CA LEU A 114 -5.92 -22.79 3.43
C LEU A 114 -6.98 -23.10 4.50
N THR A 115 -8.26 -23.03 4.14
CA THR A 115 -9.37 -23.38 5.04
C THR A 115 -9.26 -24.83 5.53
N SER A 116 -8.82 -25.76 4.66
CA SER A 116 -8.68 -27.18 4.99
C SER A 116 -7.56 -27.48 5.99
N LEU A 117 -6.59 -26.58 6.16
CA LEU A 117 -5.52 -26.75 7.14
C LEU A 117 -6.03 -26.71 8.59
N ASN A 118 -7.22 -26.13 8.82
CA ASN A 118 -7.84 -25.96 10.15
C ASN A 118 -6.89 -25.37 11.21
N ASP A 119 -5.91 -24.58 10.75
CA ASP A 119 -5.00 -23.83 11.59
C ASP A 119 -5.59 -22.45 11.88
N ARG A 120 -5.56 -22.05 13.15
CA ARG A 120 -6.11 -20.80 13.67
C ARG A 120 -5.04 -19.71 13.80
N SER A 121 -3.92 -19.86 13.10
CA SER A 121 -2.85 -18.85 13.11
C SER A 121 -3.34 -17.53 12.51
N GLU A 122 -2.91 -16.41 13.12
CA GLU A 122 -3.23 -15.08 12.60
C GLU A 122 -2.75 -14.90 11.17
N TYR A 123 -1.62 -15.51 10.82
CA TYR A 123 -1.07 -15.52 9.48
C TYR A 123 -2.01 -16.13 8.44
N ILE A 124 -2.58 -17.33 8.68
CA ILE A 124 -3.58 -17.91 7.77
C ILE A 124 -4.85 -17.05 7.76
N GLY A 125 -5.23 -16.47 8.90
CA GLY A 125 -6.31 -15.50 8.96
C GLY A 125 -6.10 -14.30 8.02
N GLY A 126 -4.87 -13.79 7.95
CA GLY A 126 -4.46 -12.73 7.02
C GLY A 126 -4.53 -13.15 5.56
N GLN A 127 -4.04 -14.35 5.25
CA GLN A 127 -4.13 -14.90 3.89
C GLN A 127 -5.60 -15.03 3.44
N LEU A 128 -6.45 -15.64 4.28
CA LEU A 128 -7.86 -15.82 4.00
C LEU A 128 -8.60 -14.48 3.86
N ALA A 129 -8.27 -13.49 4.70
CA ALA A 129 -8.84 -12.14 4.58
C ALA A 129 -8.50 -11.52 3.22
N ALA A 130 -7.23 -11.58 2.80
CA ALA A 130 -6.79 -11.06 1.52
C ALA A 130 -7.49 -11.75 0.33
N LEU A 131 -7.56 -13.08 0.34
CA LEU A 131 -8.24 -13.86 -0.72
C LEU A 131 -9.75 -13.59 -0.74
N THR A 132 -10.38 -13.39 0.42
CA THR A 132 -11.81 -13.04 0.51
C THR A 132 -12.06 -11.65 -0.07
N TRP A 133 -11.20 -10.68 0.24
CA TRP A 133 -11.30 -9.32 -0.31
C TRP A 133 -11.05 -9.29 -1.82
N THR A 134 -10.05 -10.01 -2.34
CA THR A 134 -9.78 -10.07 -3.80
C THR A 134 -10.87 -10.79 -4.59
N ARG A 135 -11.75 -11.54 -3.92
CA ARG A 135 -12.98 -12.12 -4.48
C ARG A 135 -14.19 -11.18 -4.40
N GLY A 136 -14.04 -10.01 -3.78
CA GLY A 136 -15.14 -9.06 -3.57
C GLY A 136 -16.14 -9.50 -2.50
N GLN A 137 -15.70 -10.36 -1.57
CA GLN A 137 -16.54 -10.94 -0.52
C GLN A 137 -16.32 -10.28 0.85
N SER A 138 -15.50 -9.23 0.90
CA SER A 138 -15.25 -8.43 2.11
C SER A 138 -15.96 -7.09 1.98
N GLU A 139 -16.57 -6.63 3.07
CA GLU A 139 -17.18 -5.28 3.18
C GLU A 139 -16.18 -4.22 3.67
N LEU A 140 -14.94 -4.61 3.92
CA LEU A 140 -13.89 -3.73 4.45
C LEU A 140 -12.61 -3.87 3.63
N THR A 141 -11.90 -2.76 3.45
CA THR A 141 -10.53 -2.76 2.92
C THR A 141 -9.59 -3.51 3.87
N LEU A 142 -8.50 -4.07 3.34
CA LEU A 142 -7.58 -4.87 4.13
C LEU A 142 -6.67 -3.98 4.99
N SER A 143 -6.13 -2.93 4.39
CA SER A 143 -5.11 -2.07 4.95
C SER A 143 -5.66 -1.04 5.94
N THR A 144 -6.73 -0.33 5.57
CA THR A 144 -7.31 0.76 6.36
C THR A 144 -8.58 0.38 7.12
N ARG A 145 -9.12 -0.83 6.90
CA ARG A 145 -10.39 -1.28 7.49
C ARG A 145 -11.58 -0.35 7.18
N ALA A 146 -11.48 0.46 6.13
CA ALA A 146 -12.55 1.35 5.69
C ALA A 146 -13.67 0.55 5.00
N PRO A 147 -14.92 1.03 5.03
CA PRO A 147 -16.01 0.45 4.24
C PRO A 147 -15.65 0.25 2.77
N TRP A 148 -15.98 -0.90 2.22
CA TRP A 148 -15.74 -1.30 0.85
C TRP A 148 -17.00 -1.90 0.24
N ASP A 149 -17.58 -1.20 -0.74
CA ASP A 149 -18.85 -1.55 -1.40
C ASP A 149 -18.69 -1.81 -2.91
N GLN A 150 -17.46 -1.74 -3.43
CA GLN A 150 -17.19 -1.85 -4.87
C GLN A 150 -17.07 -3.30 -5.37
N GLY A 151 -17.30 -4.30 -4.51
CA GLY A 151 -17.22 -5.71 -4.87
C GLY A 151 -15.78 -6.14 -5.16
N ARG A 152 -15.55 -6.87 -6.26
CA ARG A 152 -14.22 -7.40 -6.60
C ARG A 152 -13.27 -6.28 -7.02
N PRO A 153 -12.09 -6.12 -6.39
CA PRO A 153 -11.13 -5.08 -6.77
C PRO A 153 -10.53 -5.36 -8.16
N SER A 154 -10.18 -4.28 -8.87
CA SER A 154 -9.34 -4.36 -10.07
C SER A 154 -7.91 -4.76 -9.72
N ALA A 155 -7.11 -5.19 -10.71
CA ALA A 155 -5.71 -5.54 -10.48
C ALA A 155 -4.90 -4.35 -9.95
N ALA A 156 -5.10 -3.16 -10.51
CA ALA A 156 -4.45 -1.94 -10.01
C ALA A 156 -4.86 -1.63 -8.57
N ARG A 157 -6.12 -1.86 -8.19
CA ARG A 157 -6.56 -1.66 -6.81
C ARG A 157 -5.93 -2.69 -5.85
N ALA A 158 -5.83 -3.95 -6.26
CA ALA A 158 -5.17 -4.97 -5.46
C ALA A 158 -3.66 -4.72 -5.31
N ASP A 159 -3.00 -4.20 -6.34
CA ASP A 159 -1.59 -3.78 -6.26
C ASP A 159 -1.39 -2.60 -5.30
N ALA A 160 -2.28 -1.59 -5.37
CA ALA A 160 -2.25 -0.50 -4.41
C ALA A 160 -2.46 -1.01 -2.97
N GLU A 161 -3.46 -1.87 -2.75
CA GLU A 161 -3.71 -2.47 -1.45
C GLU A 161 -2.50 -3.27 -0.94
N HIS A 162 -1.81 -3.99 -1.82
CA HIS A 162 -0.58 -4.73 -1.50
C HIS A 162 0.51 -3.78 -0.97
N HIS A 163 0.77 -2.65 -1.63
CA HIS A 163 1.72 -1.66 -1.12
C HIS A 163 1.37 -1.15 0.28
N LEU A 164 0.09 -0.91 0.56
CA LEU A 164 -0.37 -0.45 1.87
C LEU A 164 -0.23 -1.56 2.93
N ILE A 165 -0.52 -2.82 2.57
CA ILE A 165 -0.35 -3.98 3.44
C ILE A 165 1.13 -4.22 3.76
N THR A 166 2.03 -4.11 2.78
CA THR A 166 3.47 -4.09 3.03
C THR A 166 3.83 -2.96 4.01
N GLY A 167 3.22 -1.78 3.84
CA GLY A 167 3.33 -0.67 4.80
C GLY A 167 2.95 -1.07 6.23
N ARG A 168 1.81 -1.75 6.41
CA ARG A 168 1.35 -2.28 7.70
C ARG A 168 2.33 -3.28 8.30
N VAL A 169 2.87 -4.20 7.50
CA VAL A 169 3.89 -5.18 7.95
C VAL A 169 5.06 -4.45 8.60
N TYR A 170 5.60 -3.45 7.92
CA TYR A 170 6.78 -2.73 8.39
C TYR A 170 6.51 -1.72 9.51
N LEU A 171 5.28 -1.25 9.64
CA LEU A 171 4.85 -0.41 10.78
C LEU A 171 4.39 -1.24 11.99
N GLY A 172 4.38 -2.57 11.89
CA GLY A 172 4.11 -3.49 13.01
C GLY A 172 2.63 -3.88 13.17
N GLY A 173 1.78 -3.57 12.20
CA GLY A 173 0.35 -3.90 12.17
C GLY A 173 -0.56 -2.71 12.50
N ASP A 174 -1.72 -3.01 13.07
CA ASP A 174 -2.72 -2.04 13.51
C ASP A 174 -3.24 -2.39 14.93
N PRO A 175 -4.14 -1.60 15.54
CA PRO A 175 -4.67 -1.90 16.88
C PRO A 175 -5.48 -3.20 17.00
N VAL A 176 -5.95 -3.78 15.90
CA VAL A 176 -6.80 -4.98 15.84
C VAL A 176 -5.98 -6.22 15.50
N HIS A 177 -4.99 -6.09 14.61
CA HIS A 177 -4.22 -7.17 14.03
C HIS A 177 -2.72 -6.90 14.14
N GLY A 178 -1.98 -7.89 14.66
CA GLY A 178 -0.53 -7.83 14.72
C GLY A 178 0.15 -8.10 13.37
N GLY A 179 1.48 -8.00 13.35
CA GLY A 179 2.28 -8.23 12.14
C GLY A 179 2.11 -9.62 11.52
N SER A 180 1.76 -10.65 12.29
CA SER A 180 1.53 -12.00 11.73
C SER A 180 0.38 -12.05 10.73
N PHE A 181 -0.73 -11.37 11.04
CA PHE A 181 -1.85 -11.23 10.13
C PHE A 181 -1.46 -10.50 8.85
N PHE A 182 -0.79 -9.35 8.97
CA PHE A 182 -0.40 -8.56 7.81
C PHE A 182 0.65 -9.25 6.95
N ASN A 183 1.56 -10.05 7.53
CA ASN A 183 2.48 -10.88 6.76
C ASN A 183 1.72 -11.91 5.89
N GLY A 184 0.67 -12.52 6.44
CA GLY A 184 -0.17 -13.44 5.68
C GLY A 184 -0.95 -12.73 4.57
N ALA A 185 -1.52 -11.56 4.87
CA ALA A 185 -2.23 -10.76 3.88
C ALA A 185 -1.31 -10.27 2.74
N ASP A 186 -0.08 -9.84 3.08
CA ASP A 186 0.96 -9.42 2.13
C ASP A 186 1.29 -10.55 1.16
N GLU A 187 1.61 -11.73 1.69
CA GLU A 187 1.94 -12.90 0.88
C GLU A 187 0.78 -13.34 -0.02
N ALA A 188 -0.45 -13.36 0.51
CA ALA A 188 -1.61 -13.73 -0.29
C ALA A 188 -1.92 -12.71 -1.39
N LEU A 189 -1.71 -11.41 -1.17
CA LEU A 189 -1.86 -10.40 -2.21
C LEU A 189 -0.74 -10.50 -3.25
N TRP A 190 0.51 -10.68 -2.82
CA TRP A 190 1.64 -10.92 -3.71
C TRP A 190 1.39 -12.12 -4.63
N TRP A 191 0.93 -13.23 -4.06
CA TRP A 191 0.49 -14.39 -4.81
C TRP A 191 -0.69 -14.03 -5.73
N THR A 192 -1.74 -13.38 -5.24
CA THR A 192 -2.92 -13.06 -6.06
C THR A 192 -2.56 -12.18 -7.27
N LEU A 193 -1.53 -11.34 -7.15
CA LEU A 193 -0.99 -10.48 -8.20
C LEU A 193 -0.10 -11.19 -9.23
N GLY A 194 -0.01 -12.51 -9.18
CA GLY A 194 0.76 -13.26 -10.18
C GLY A 194 2.27 -13.30 -9.92
N ARG A 195 2.74 -12.72 -8.82
CA ARG A 195 4.15 -12.67 -8.46
C ARG A 195 4.59 -13.96 -7.79
#